data_AF-A0A7S2V2L7-F1
#
_entry.id   AF-A0A7S2V2L7-F1
#
_cell.length_a   1.000
_cell.length_b   1.000
_cell.length_c   1.000
_cell.angle_alpha   90.00
_cell.angle_beta   90.00
_cell.angle_gamma   90.00
#
_symmetry.space_group_name_H-M   'P 1'
#
loop_
_entity.id
_entity.type
_entity.pdbx_description
1 polymer ?
#
loop_
_entity_poly.entity_id
_entity_poly.type
_entity_poly.pdbx_seq_one_letter_code
_entity_poly.pdbx_strand_id
1 'polypeptide(L)'
;MAGENKEQPEAPTLPPTSGGGSSAEPTADYDLTQNISKYLDLHMLFPLLEFLEEKKIYNVAHVSQARLDLLKPTNMVDYAMDIYKSLHNTEECPDDMEARREEVCQKMERLKEETMPLIGKMEEYLLTEEIMEVALEGAGGAGAERLSPAFVGLLFQKLVERMQSEDRLTPQAFQAACGLSEDLLESLYHLSKFQYDCGDYELARAMLMLYLSITQNTQTERGFNALWGKFACEILNENWEAAVQEMMNLKQAIEDKPGS
;
A
#
# COMPACT_ATOMS: atom_id res chain seq x y z
N MET A 1 25.60 56.65 -0.94
CA MET A 1 24.97 55.80 0.07
C MET A 1 23.52 56.20 0.21
N ALA A 2 22.59 55.42 -0.34
CA ALA A 2 21.22 55.33 0.14
C ALA A 2 20.70 53.99 -0.43
N GLY A 3 20.65 52.96 0.41
CA GLY A 3 20.21 51.64 0.02
C GLY A 3 18.70 51.62 -0.14
N GLU A 4 18.24 51.11 -1.27
CA GLU A 4 16.83 50.78 -1.52
C GLU A 4 16.44 49.61 -0.61
N ASN A 5 15.53 49.87 0.33
CA ASN A 5 14.96 48.87 1.21
C ASN A 5 13.78 48.22 0.47
N LYS A 6 13.94 47.00 -0.03
CA LYS A 6 12.84 46.19 -0.58
C LYS A 6 11.92 45.77 0.58
N GLU A 7 10.67 46.22 0.54
CA GLU A 7 9.59 45.69 1.37
C GLU A 7 9.43 44.17 1.10
N GLN A 8 9.57 43.37 2.15
CA GLN A 8 9.17 41.97 2.16
C GLN A 8 7.64 41.89 2.28
N PRO A 9 6.97 40.91 1.65
CA PRO A 9 5.53 40.74 1.82
C PRO A 9 5.22 40.29 3.24
N GLU A 10 4.36 41.03 3.94
CA GLU A 10 3.88 40.70 5.28
C GLU A 10 3.17 39.34 5.29
N ALA A 11 3.58 38.47 6.22
CA ALA A 11 2.87 37.23 6.51
C ALA A 11 1.47 37.56 7.07
N PRO A 12 0.42 36.77 6.75
CA PRO A 12 -0.92 37.02 7.23
C PRO A 12 -0.94 36.98 8.76
N THR A 13 -1.30 38.09 9.39
CA THR A 13 -1.40 38.23 10.84
C THR A 13 -2.55 37.38 11.36
N LEU A 14 -2.23 36.44 12.26
CA LEU A 14 -3.23 35.66 13.00
C LEU A 14 -4.08 36.59 13.89
N PRO A 15 -5.39 36.30 14.06
CA PRO A 15 -6.27 37.10 14.91
C PRO A 15 -5.84 37.00 16.39
N PRO A 16 -6.19 38.02 17.22
CA PRO A 16 -5.67 38.13 18.56
C PRO A 16 -6.20 37.01 19.47
N THR A 17 -5.29 36.34 20.15
CA THR A 17 -5.61 35.34 21.17
C THR A 17 -6.19 36.02 22.40
N SER A 18 -7.51 36.00 22.56
CA SER A 18 -8.16 36.27 23.86
C SER A 18 -8.04 35.03 24.74
N GLY A 19 -7.33 35.16 25.86
CA GLY A 19 -7.12 34.08 26.81
C GLY A 19 -8.40 33.61 27.51
N GLY A 20 -8.40 32.31 27.82
CA GLY A 20 -9.41 31.64 28.64
C GLY A 20 -9.33 30.14 28.42
N GLY A 21 -8.86 29.39 29.43
CA GLY A 21 -8.72 27.94 29.35
C GLY A 21 -10.06 27.27 29.03
N SER A 22 -10.08 26.55 27.91
CA SER A 22 -11.06 25.51 27.57
C SER A 22 -10.37 24.61 26.56
N SER A 23 -10.49 23.29 26.73
CA SER A 23 -10.11 22.31 25.71
C SER A 23 -10.69 22.76 24.38
N ALA A 24 -9.84 23.06 23.39
CA ALA A 24 -10.30 23.53 22.09
C ALA A 24 -11.24 22.48 21.49
N GLU A 25 -12.52 22.82 21.36
CA GLU A 25 -13.47 21.98 20.61
C GLU A 25 -12.94 21.89 19.17
N PRO A 26 -12.90 20.68 18.57
CA PRO A 26 -12.41 20.53 17.21
C PRO A 26 -13.36 21.25 16.27
N THR A 27 -12.94 22.41 15.76
CA THR A 27 -13.73 23.27 14.88
C THR A 27 -13.42 22.94 13.42
N ALA A 28 -14.48 22.84 12.60
CA ALA A 28 -14.36 22.53 11.17
C ALA A 28 -13.55 23.59 10.38
N ASP A 29 -13.39 24.79 10.93
CA ASP A 29 -12.69 25.91 10.30
C ASP A 29 -11.20 25.63 10.04
N TYR A 30 -10.60 24.67 10.75
CA TYR A 30 -9.20 24.26 10.58
C TYR A 30 -9.04 22.91 9.87
N ASP A 31 -10.12 22.32 9.35
CA ASP A 31 -10.07 21.06 8.65
C ASP A 31 -9.41 21.22 7.26
N LEU A 32 -8.27 20.55 7.08
CA LEU A 32 -7.51 20.53 5.82
C LEU A 32 -7.78 19.28 4.98
N THR A 33 -8.66 18.37 5.41
CA THR A 33 -8.88 17.07 4.76
C THR A 33 -9.25 17.24 3.29
N GLN A 34 -10.12 18.21 2.94
CA GLN A 34 -10.48 18.49 1.55
C GLN A 34 -9.33 19.05 0.68
N ASN A 35 -8.37 19.73 1.31
CA ASN A 35 -7.22 20.28 0.60
C ASN A 35 -6.18 19.21 0.34
N ILE A 36 -5.92 18.36 1.34
CA ILE A 36 -4.94 17.28 1.27
C ILE A 36 -5.45 16.14 0.37
N SER A 37 -6.77 15.88 0.34
CA SER A 37 -7.33 14.73 -0.37
C SER A 37 -7.08 14.69 -1.87
N LYS A 38 -6.76 15.83 -2.49
CA LYS A 38 -6.42 15.92 -3.92
C LYS A 38 -5.05 15.35 -4.27
N TYR A 39 -4.18 15.20 -3.27
CA TYR A 39 -2.78 14.78 -3.43
C TYR A 39 -2.49 13.46 -2.74
N LEU A 40 -3.51 12.80 -2.21
CA LEU A 40 -3.39 11.61 -1.40
C LEU A 40 -4.06 10.42 -2.09
N ASP A 41 -3.48 9.24 -1.90
CA ASP A 41 -4.11 8.00 -2.34
C ASP A 41 -5.45 7.78 -1.60
N LEU A 42 -6.41 7.17 -2.31
CA LEU A 42 -7.75 6.90 -1.82
C LEU A 42 -7.75 6.11 -0.51
N HIS A 43 -6.84 5.13 -0.36
CA HIS A 43 -6.80 4.28 0.82
C HIS A 43 -6.33 5.04 2.06
N MET A 44 -5.46 6.03 1.89
CA MET A 44 -5.00 6.90 2.97
C MET A 44 -6.03 7.95 3.38
N LEU A 45 -7.12 8.12 2.61
CA LEU A 45 -8.24 8.97 3.04
C LEU A 45 -9.07 8.30 4.13
N PHE A 46 -9.13 6.97 4.19
CA PHE A 46 -9.98 6.28 5.17
C PHE A 46 -9.57 6.58 6.62
N PRO A 47 -8.29 6.51 7.02
CA PRO A 47 -7.88 6.92 8.36
C PRO A 47 -8.21 8.38 8.70
N LEU A 48 -8.14 9.29 7.71
CA LEU A 48 -8.50 10.70 7.91
C LEU A 48 -10.01 10.85 8.15
N LEU A 49 -10.84 10.14 7.39
CA LEU A 49 -12.29 10.17 7.55
C LEU A 49 -12.73 9.51 8.86
N GLU A 50 -12.09 8.42 9.26
CA GLU A 50 -12.29 7.79 10.58
C GLU A 50 -11.98 8.76 11.72
N PHE A 51 -10.88 9.52 11.61
CA PHE A 51 -10.56 10.57 12.57
C PHE A 51 -11.64 11.66 12.63
N LEU A 52 -12.13 12.14 11.48
CA LEU A 52 -13.21 13.14 11.44
C LEU A 52 -14.51 12.63 12.07
N GLU A 53 -14.83 11.35 11.88
CA GLU A 53 -15.98 10.67 12.46
C GLU A 53 -15.84 10.54 13.98
N GLU A 54 -14.68 10.09 14.47
CA GLU A 54 -14.38 9.96 15.90
C GLU A 54 -14.45 11.30 16.64
N LYS A 55 -13.89 12.35 16.03
CA LYS A 55 -13.91 13.71 16.58
C LYS A 55 -15.26 14.40 16.45
N LYS A 56 -16.22 13.80 15.73
CA LYS A 56 -17.58 14.33 15.53
C LYS A 56 -17.58 15.78 15.04
N ILE A 57 -16.58 16.15 14.23
CA ILE A 57 -16.46 17.48 13.62
C ILE A 57 -17.62 17.69 12.64
N TYR A 58 -18.04 16.60 11.99
CA TYR A 58 -19.16 16.53 11.08
C TYR A 58 -20.21 15.52 11.57
N ASN A 59 -21.38 15.51 10.92
CA ASN A 59 -22.39 14.49 11.15
C ASN A 59 -21.83 13.10 10.79
N VAL A 60 -21.80 12.20 11.77
CA VAL A 60 -21.29 10.83 11.63
C VAL A 60 -21.89 10.12 10.42
N ALA A 61 -23.22 10.15 10.25
CA ALA A 61 -23.87 9.47 9.13
C ALA A 61 -23.46 10.02 7.75
N HIS A 62 -23.19 11.33 7.65
CA HIS A 62 -22.68 11.92 6.41
C HIS A 62 -21.23 11.47 6.12
N VAL A 63 -20.39 11.37 7.16
CA VAL A 63 -19.01 10.89 7.03
C VAL A 63 -18.98 9.40 6.66
N SER A 64 -19.80 8.57 7.32
CA SER A 64 -19.91 7.14 6.99
C SER A 64 -20.44 6.93 5.57
N GLN A 65 -21.41 7.72 5.12
CA GLN A 65 -21.88 7.68 3.73
C GLN A 65 -20.79 8.08 2.73
N ALA A 66 -20.02 9.13 3.03
CA ALA A 66 -18.90 9.55 2.20
C ALA A 66 -17.80 8.47 2.13
N ARG A 67 -17.50 7.80 3.25
CA ARG A 67 -16.60 6.63 3.28
C ARG A 67 -17.11 5.52 2.38
N LEU A 68 -18.40 5.17 2.47
CA LEU A 68 -19.02 4.16 1.63
C LEU A 68 -18.92 4.51 0.13
N ASP A 69 -19.13 5.79 -0.22
CA ASP A 69 -19.01 6.26 -1.60
C ASP A 69 -17.57 6.18 -2.13
N LEU A 70 -16.58 6.46 -1.28
CA LEU A 70 -15.16 6.35 -1.62
C LEU A 70 -14.66 4.90 -1.70
N LEU A 71 -15.36 3.94 -1.08
CA LEU A 71 -15.05 2.52 -1.18
C LEU A 71 -15.56 1.88 -2.48
N LYS A 72 -16.55 2.48 -3.15
CA LYS A 72 -17.11 1.95 -4.42
C LYS A 72 -16.07 1.61 -5.49
N PRO A 73 -15.04 2.44 -5.76
CA PRO A 73 -14.02 2.11 -6.75
C PRO A 73 -12.93 1.14 -6.24
N THR A 74 -12.90 0.79 -4.93
CA THR A 74 -11.93 -0.16 -4.37
C THR A 74 -12.47 -1.59 -4.40
N ASN A 75 -11.67 -2.55 -3.94
CA ASN A 75 -12.09 -3.95 -3.74
C ASN A 75 -12.21 -4.32 -2.25
N MET A 76 -12.29 -3.34 -1.35
CA MET A 76 -12.53 -3.55 0.10
C MET A 76 -14.01 -3.84 0.37
N VAL A 77 -14.53 -4.89 -0.25
CA VAL A 77 -15.97 -5.23 -0.25
C VAL A 77 -16.50 -5.53 1.14
N ASP A 78 -15.77 -6.27 1.97
CA ASP A 78 -16.20 -6.63 3.32
C ASP A 78 -16.28 -5.38 4.21
N TYR A 79 -15.30 -4.48 4.12
CA TYR A 79 -15.30 -3.22 4.86
C TYR A 79 -16.43 -2.28 4.42
N ALA A 80 -16.71 -2.20 3.11
CA ALA A 80 -17.86 -1.46 2.60
C ALA A 80 -19.19 -2.03 3.10
N MET A 81 -19.31 -3.36 3.14
CA MET A 81 -20.47 -4.07 3.68
C MET A 81 -20.64 -3.79 5.18
N ASP A 82 -19.57 -3.79 5.96
CA ASP A 82 -19.61 -3.50 7.39
C ASP A 82 -20.05 -2.04 7.66
N ILE A 83 -19.55 -1.08 6.88
CA ILE A 83 -19.99 0.32 6.96
C ILE A 83 -21.47 0.44 6.60
N TYR A 84 -21.93 -0.23 5.54
CA TYR A 84 -23.34 -0.24 5.15
C TYR A 84 -24.24 -0.78 6.26
N LYS A 85 -23.89 -1.94 6.82
CA LYS A 85 -24.63 -2.57 7.93
C LYS A 85 -24.73 -1.64 9.14
N SER A 86 -23.61 -1.01 9.51
CA SER A 86 -23.56 -0.03 10.60
C SER A 86 -24.45 1.19 10.33
N LEU A 87 -24.37 1.75 9.12
CA LEU A 87 -25.11 2.95 8.72
C LEU A 87 -26.63 2.72 8.67
N HIS A 88 -27.06 1.56 8.19
CA HIS A 88 -28.48 1.20 8.03
C HIS A 88 -29.05 0.41 9.21
N ASN A 89 -28.23 0.08 10.21
CA ASN A 89 -28.58 -0.76 11.36
C ASN A 89 -29.28 -2.06 10.91
N THR A 90 -28.62 -2.77 9.99
CA THR A 90 -29.09 -4.01 9.37
C THR A 90 -27.97 -5.04 9.35
N GLU A 91 -28.32 -6.32 9.36
CA GLU A 91 -27.37 -7.42 9.12
C GLU A 91 -27.35 -7.85 7.64
N GLU A 92 -28.36 -7.42 6.87
CA GLU A 92 -28.54 -7.78 5.47
C GLU A 92 -27.82 -6.77 4.56
N CYS A 93 -27.04 -7.30 3.63
CA CYS A 93 -26.40 -6.51 2.58
C CYS A 93 -27.22 -6.54 1.28
N PRO A 94 -27.16 -5.48 0.47
CA PRO A 94 -27.73 -5.46 -0.86
C PRO A 94 -27.15 -6.56 -1.77
N ASP A 95 -27.98 -7.14 -2.63
CA ASP A 95 -27.59 -8.18 -3.60
C ASP A 95 -26.41 -7.75 -4.50
N ASP A 96 -26.31 -6.46 -4.84
CA ASP A 96 -25.22 -5.93 -5.66
C ASP A 96 -23.87 -5.93 -4.92
N MET A 97 -23.87 -5.71 -3.60
CA MET A 97 -22.65 -5.82 -2.79
C MET A 97 -22.20 -7.28 -2.65
N GLU A 98 -23.15 -8.21 -2.48
CA GLU A 98 -22.82 -9.64 -2.44
C GLU A 98 -22.28 -10.15 -3.77
N ALA A 99 -22.91 -9.77 -4.88
CA ALA A 99 -22.42 -10.09 -6.22
C ALA A 99 -21.01 -9.53 -6.47
N ARG A 100 -20.75 -8.29 -6.02
CA ARG A 100 -19.42 -7.68 -6.13
C ARG A 100 -18.39 -8.43 -5.29
N ARG A 101 -18.76 -8.87 -4.08
CA ARG A 101 -17.88 -9.69 -3.23
C ARG A 101 -17.50 -10.99 -3.92
N GLU A 102 -18.46 -11.67 -4.54
CA GLU A 102 -18.18 -12.89 -5.30
C GLU A 102 -17.21 -12.64 -6.47
N GLU A 103 -17.41 -11.57 -7.23
CA GLU A 103 -16.51 -11.18 -8.34
C GLU A 103 -15.07 -10.94 -7.84
N VAL A 104 -14.93 -10.21 -6.73
CA VAL A 104 -13.62 -9.91 -6.12
C VAL A 104 -12.94 -11.20 -5.65
N CYS A 105 -13.67 -12.10 -4.98
CA CYS A 105 -13.13 -13.39 -4.55
C CYS A 105 -12.67 -14.26 -5.74
N GLN A 106 -13.49 -14.36 -6.79
CA GLN A 106 -13.13 -15.13 -7.99
C GLN A 106 -11.88 -14.57 -8.69
N LYS A 107 -11.77 -13.24 -8.76
CA LYS A 107 -10.59 -12.58 -9.33
C LYS A 107 -9.35 -12.78 -8.47
N MET A 108 -9.49 -12.73 -7.14
CA MET A 108 -8.41 -13.01 -6.19
C MET A 108 -7.81 -14.40 -6.45
N GLU A 109 -8.65 -15.43 -6.46
CA GLU A 109 -8.21 -16.82 -6.64
C GLU A 109 -7.51 -17.02 -7.97
N ARG A 110 -8.03 -16.43 -9.06
CA ARG A 110 -7.35 -16.48 -10.37
C ARG A 110 -5.95 -15.86 -10.33
N LEU A 111 -5.82 -14.67 -9.76
CA LEU A 111 -4.51 -13.99 -9.69
C LEU A 111 -3.52 -14.76 -8.80
N LYS A 112 -4.01 -15.41 -7.73
CA LYS A 112 -3.22 -16.31 -6.90
C LYS A 112 -2.72 -17.51 -7.70
N GLU A 113 -3.60 -18.17 -8.46
CA GLU A 113 -3.24 -19.29 -9.34
C GLU A 113 -2.21 -18.90 -10.40
N GLU A 114 -2.38 -17.73 -11.03
CA GLU A 114 -1.46 -17.19 -12.05
C GLU A 114 -0.09 -16.82 -11.47
N THR A 115 -0.02 -16.44 -10.19
CA THR A 115 1.23 -16.05 -9.51
C THR A 115 1.94 -17.25 -8.89
N MET A 116 1.22 -18.32 -8.54
CA MET A 116 1.78 -19.51 -7.87
C MET A 116 2.99 -20.14 -8.58
N PRO A 117 3.05 -20.25 -9.92
CA PRO A 117 4.22 -20.77 -10.62
C PRO A 117 5.49 -19.95 -10.39
N LEU A 118 5.37 -18.61 -10.25
CA LEU A 118 6.51 -17.76 -9.92
C LEU A 118 7.03 -18.09 -8.53
N ILE A 119 6.13 -18.18 -7.55
CA ILE A 119 6.47 -18.50 -6.16
C ILE A 119 7.14 -19.87 -6.08
N GLY A 120 6.61 -20.89 -6.76
CA GLY A 120 7.20 -22.23 -6.78
C GLY A 120 8.60 -22.27 -7.40
N LYS A 121 8.84 -21.53 -8.50
CA LYS A 121 10.17 -21.40 -9.10
C LYS A 121 11.18 -20.74 -8.17
N MET A 122 10.74 -19.71 -7.43
CA MET A 122 11.59 -19.01 -6.47
C MET A 122 11.87 -19.88 -5.23
N GLU A 123 10.86 -20.60 -4.74
CA GLU A 123 10.98 -21.59 -3.67
C GLU A 123 12.05 -22.64 -4.01
N GLU A 124 11.97 -23.28 -5.18
CA GLU A 124 12.92 -24.28 -5.65
C GLU A 124 14.35 -23.73 -5.78
N TYR A 125 14.50 -22.48 -6.19
CA TYR A 125 15.81 -21.88 -6.44
C TYR A 125 16.48 -21.29 -5.18
N LEU A 126 15.69 -20.76 -4.25
CA LEU A 126 16.18 -19.99 -3.11
C LEU A 126 16.18 -20.78 -1.80
N LEU A 127 15.29 -21.76 -1.64
CA LEU A 127 15.10 -22.43 -0.36
C LEU A 127 15.69 -23.84 -0.38
N THR A 128 16.34 -24.22 0.72
CA THR A 128 16.74 -25.60 0.98
C THR A 128 15.63 -26.33 1.73
N GLU A 129 15.67 -27.66 1.75
CA GLU A 129 14.70 -28.48 2.51
C GLU A 129 14.63 -28.06 3.99
N GLU A 130 15.78 -27.82 4.63
CA GLU A 130 15.86 -27.36 6.02
C GLU A 130 15.16 -26.01 6.25
N ILE A 131 15.35 -25.04 5.33
CA ILE A 131 14.70 -23.73 5.43
C ILE A 131 13.19 -23.86 5.23
N MET A 132 12.75 -24.72 4.33
CA MET A 132 11.32 -24.98 4.13
C MET A 132 10.68 -25.62 5.36
N GLU A 133 11.32 -26.59 6.00
CA GLU A 133 10.81 -27.19 7.24
C GLU A 133 10.57 -26.12 8.32
N VAL A 134 11.56 -25.25 8.56
CA VAL A 134 11.44 -24.15 9.53
C VAL A 134 10.34 -23.15 9.13
N ALA A 135 10.23 -22.83 7.84
CA ALA A 135 9.21 -21.90 7.35
C ALA A 135 7.79 -22.46 7.55
N LEU A 136 7.59 -23.75 7.32
CA LEU A 136 6.30 -24.43 7.52
C LEU A 136 5.96 -24.58 9.01
N GLU A 137 6.95 -24.82 9.87
CA GLU A 137 6.77 -24.88 11.32
C GLU A 137 6.38 -23.52 11.91
N GLY A 138 7.05 -22.44 11.48
CA GLY A 138 6.77 -21.08 11.95
C GLY A 138 5.43 -20.51 11.45
N ALA A 139 4.93 -20.99 10.31
CA ALA A 139 3.69 -20.53 9.69
C ALA A 139 2.43 -21.31 10.12
N GLY A 140 2.51 -22.12 11.18
CA GLY A 140 1.34 -22.81 11.75
C GLY A 140 1.07 -24.22 11.20
N GLY A 141 2.10 -24.90 10.66
CA GLY A 141 2.02 -26.28 10.18
C GLY A 141 1.85 -26.39 8.66
N ALA A 142 1.49 -27.58 8.18
CA ALA A 142 1.47 -28.00 6.76
C ALA A 142 0.54 -27.20 5.81
N GLY A 143 0.01 -26.06 6.26
CA GLY A 143 -0.86 -25.15 5.51
C GLY A 143 -0.33 -23.72 5.43
N ALA A 144 0.99 -23.49 5.50
CA ALA A 144 1.55 -22.18 5.19
C ALA A 144 1.11 -21.76 3.78
N GLU A 145 0.24 -20.76 3.69
CA GLU A 145 -0.15 -20.23 2.39
C GLU A 145 1.11 -19.63 1.76
N ARG A 146 1.56 -20.23 0.65
CA ARG A 146 2.73 -19.77 -0.13
C ARG A 146 2.61 -18.31 -0.57
N LEU A 147 1.40 -17.76 -0.51
CA LEU A 147 1.08 -16.36 -0.78
C LEU A 147 0.73 -15.62 0.53
N SER A 148 1.44 -15.90 1.63
CA SER A 148 1.35 -15.14 2.88
C SER A 148 2.46 -14.08 2.97
N PRO A 149 2.24 -12.97 3.70
CA PRO A 149 3.26 -11.94 3.89
C PRO A 149 4.58 -12.50 4.43
N ALA A 150 4.51 -13.44 5.38
CA ALA A 150 5.67 -14.08 5.98
C ALA A 150 6.48 -14.90 4.97
N PHE A 151 5.82 -15.74 4.18
CA PHE A 151 6.50 -16.60 3.20
C PHE A 151 7.10 -15.78 2.04
N VAL A 152 6.34 -14.81 1.51
CA VAL A 152 6.83 -13.92 0.45
C VAL A 152 8.00 -13.07 0.97
N GLY A 153 7.92 -12.61 2.22
CA GLY A 153 9.02 -11.90 2.90
C GLY A 153 10.28 -12.76 3.04
N LEU A 154 10.14 -14.05 3.36
CA LEU A 154 11.26 -15.00 3.41
C LEU A 154 11.92 -15.17 2.02
N LEU A 155 11.12 -15.34 0.95
CA LEU A 155 11.65 -15.42 -0.41
C LEU A 155 12.43 -14.17 -0.79
N PHE A 156 11.90 -12.98 -0.46
CA PHE A 156 12.62 -11.73 -0.65
C PHE A 156 13.96 -11.72 0.11
N GLN A 157 13.95 -12.07 1.40
CA GLN A 157 15.18 -12.11 2.20
C GLN A 157 16.23 -13.04 1.58
N LYS A 158 15.83 -14.24 1.17
CA LYS A 158 16.73 -15.23 0.59
C LYS A 158 17.23 -14.83 -0.79
N LEU A 159 16.40 -14.16 -1.58
CA LEU A 159 16.82 -13.54 -2.84
C LEU A 159 17.94 -12.52 -2.59
N VAL A 160 17.75 -11.61 -1.64
CA VAL A 160 18.74 -10.57 -1.32
C VAL A 160 20.04 -11.18 -0.81
N GLU A 161 19.99 -12.13 0.13
CA GLU A 161 21.18 -12.85 0.63
C GLU A 161 21.95 -13.54 -0.49
N ARG A 162 21.24 -14.13 -1.46
CA ARG A 162 21.86 -14.77 -2.62
C ARG A 162 22.50 -13.76 -3.57
N MET A 163 21.81 -12.66 -3.86
CA MET A 163 22.34 -11.60 -4.72
C MET A 163 23.56 -10.90 -4.10
N GLN A 164 23.66 -10.86 -2.78
CA GLN A 164 24.82 -10.29 -2.06
C GLN A 164 26.00 -11.26 -1.96
N SER A 165 25.74 -12.57 -1.81
CA SER A 165 26.81 -13.58 -1.68
C SER A 165 27.44 -13.95 -3.02
N GLU A 166 26.65 -13.97 -4.10
CA GLU A 166 27.13 -14.14 -5.46
C GLU A 166 27.39 -12.75 -6.06
N ASP A 167 28.66 -12.31 -6.07
CA ASP A 167 29.15 -10.96 -6.44
C ASP A 167 28.78 -10.47 -7.87
N ARG A 168 27.84 -11.14 -8.58
CA ARG A 168 27.44 -10.90 -9.98
C ARG A 168 26.01 -11.32 -10.35
N LEU A 169 25.12 -11.66 -9.42
CA LEU A 169 23.75 -12.03 -9.82
C LEU A 169 22.96 -10.77 -10.21
N THR A 170 23.03 -10.39 -11.49
CA THR A 170 22.17 -9.35 -12.03
C THR A 170 20.71 -9.83 -12.01
N PRO A 171 19.72 -8.92 -11.97
CA PRO A 171 18.31 -9.22 -12.17
C PRO A 171 18.03 -10.21 -13.31
N GLN A 172 18.68 -9.97 -14.45
CA GLN A 172 18.53 -10.79 -15.65
C GLN A 172 19.13 -12.19 -15.47
N ALA A 173 20.26 -12.30 -14.76
CA ALA A 173 20.86 -13.59 -14.45
C ALA A 173 19.97 -14.40 -13.49
N PHE A 174 19.39 -13.75 -12.47
CA PHE A 174 18.42 -14.39 -11.57
C PHE A 174 17.17 -14.86 -12.32
N GLN A 175 16.57 -13.98 -13.12
CA GLN A 175 15.39 -14.33 -13.92
C GLN A 175 15.68 -15.51 -14.86
N ALA A 176 16.85 -15.52 -15.51
CA ALA A 176 17.27 -16.63 -16.37
C ALA A 176 17.49 -17.93 -15.58
N ALA A 177 18.11 -17.86 -14.39
CA ALA A 177 18.42 -19.02 -13.57
C ALA A 177 17.17 -19.69 -12.98
N CYS A 178 16.19 -18.89 -12.54
CA CYS A 178 14.88 -19.36 -12.08
C CYS A 178 13.91 -19.70 -13.23
N GLY A 179 14.25 -19.30 -14.46
CA GLY A 179 13.37 -19.37 -15.62
C GLY A 179 12.07 -18.56 -15.41
N LEU A 180 12.19 -17.34 -14.89
CA LEU A 180 11.07 -16.40 -14.74
C LEU A 180 10.78 -15.74 -16.08
N SER A 181 9.54 -15.86 -16.56
CA SER A 181 9.06 -15.11 -17.72
C SER A 181 8.51 -13.74 -17.30
N GLU A 182 8.41 -12.82 -18.26
CA GLU A 182 7.79 -11.51 -18.06
C GLU A 182 6.31 -11.65 -17.63
N ASP A 183 5.58 -12.61 -18.20
CA ASP A 183 4.20 -12.91 -17.82
C ASP A 183 4.05 -13.22 -16.32
N LEU A 184 5.00 -13.98 -15.75
CA LEU A 184 4.98 -14.31 -14.32
C LEU A 184 5.23 -13.07 -13.44
N LEU A 185 6.08 -12.14 -13.90
CA LEU A 185 6.33 -10.88 -13.19
C LEU A 185 5.13 -9.94 -13.29
N GLU A 186 4.42 -9.91 -14.41
CA GLU A 186 3.16 -9.17 -14.53
C GLU A 186 2.08 -9.77 -13.63
N SER A 187 1.97 -11.10 -13.52
CA SER A 187 1.06 -11.74 -12.57
C SER A 187 1.34 -11.31 -11.12
N LEU A 188 2.62 -11.30 -10.70
CA LEU A 188 3.03 -10.82 -9.39
C LEU A 188 2.65 -9.36 -9.16
N TYR A 189 2.91 -8.49 -10.15
CA TYR A 189 2.52 -7.09 -10.09
C TYR A 189 0.99 -6.92 -9.96
N HIS A 190 0.22 -7.64 -10.78
CA HIS A 190 -1.24 -7.58 -10.77
C HIS A 190 -1.84 -8.09 -9.47
N LEU A 191 -1.33 -9.20 -8.93
CA LEU A 191 -1.76 -9.69 -7.62
C LEU A 191 -1.39 -8.70 -6.51
N SER A 192 -0.20 -8.11 -6.54
CA SER A 192 0.21 -7.11 -5.54
C SER A 192 -0.68 -5.87 -5.53
N LYS A 193 -1.05 -5.35 -6.71
CA LYS A 193 -2.00 -4.25 -6.84
C LYS A 193 -3.38 -4.67 -6.35
N PHE A 194 -3.83 -5.88 -6.69
CA PHE A 194 -5.14 -6.35 -6.30
C PHE A 194 -5.25 -6.53 -4.78
N GLN A 195 -4.20 -7.03 -4.12
CA GLN A 195 -4.13 -7.08 -2.66
C GLN A 195 -4.20 -5.68 -2.04
N TYR A 196 -3.47 -4.71 -2.61
CA TYR A 196 -3.58 -3.31 -2.19
C TYR A 196 -5.02 -2.81 -2.30
N ASP A 197 -5.67 -3.01 -3.46
CA ASP A 197 -7.06 -2.59 -3.71
C ASP A 197 -8.06 -3.27 -2.75
N CYS A 198 -7.75 -4.47 -2.24
CA CYS A 198 -8.52 -5.20 -1.23
C CYS A 198 -8.23 -4.77 0.21
N GLY A 199 -7.18 -3.97 0.44
CA GLY A 199 -6.78 -3.51 1.77
C GLY A 199 -5.76 -4.41 2.48
N ASP A 200 -5.22 -5.44 1.83
CA ASP A 200 -4.12 -6.25 2.38
C ASP A 200 -2.78 -5.60 2.02
N TYR A 201 -2.39 -4.62 2.84
CA TYR A 201 -1.17 -3.86 2.63
C TYR A 201 0.09 -4.64 2.99
N GLU A 202 0.02 -5.65 3.86
CA GLU A 202 1.19 -6.45 4.25
C GLU A 202 1.66 -7.35 3.10
N LEU A 203 0.72 -8.07 2.49
CA LEU A 203 1.02 -8.95 1.38
C LEU A 203 1.34 -8.17 0.10
N ALA A 204 0.59 -7.09 -0.18
CA ALA A 204 0.90 -6.19 -1.28
C ALA A 204 2.34 -5.66 -1.19
N ARG A 205 2.74 -5.17 0.00
CA ARG A 205 4.12 -4.71 0.26
C ARG A 205 5.15 -5.80 -0.01
N ALA A 206 4.95 -7.00 0.54
CA ALA A 206 5.89 -8.10 0.38
C ALA A 206 6.07 -8.48 -1.11
N MET A 207 4.98 -8.54 -1.87
CA MET A 207 5.04 -8.83 -3.31
C MET A 207 5.66 -7.70 -4.13
N LEU A 208 5.38 -6.43 -3.80
CA LEU A 208 6.00 -5.28 -4.46
C LEU A 208 7.51 -5.22 -4.18
N MET A 209 7.95 -5.53 -2.96
CA MET A 209 9.37 -5.67 -2.62
C MET A 209 10.04 -6.75 -3.46
N LEU A 210 9.39 -7.90 -3.62
CA LEU A 210 9.86 -8.99 -4.46
C LEU A 210 9.97 -8.54 -5.92
N TYR A 211 8.91 -7.95 -6.47
CA TYR A 211 8.86 -7.43 -7.83
C TYR A 211 9.99 -6.41 -8.12
N LEU A 212 10.18 -5.43 -7.23
CA LEU A 212 11.22 -4.41 -7.36
C LEU A 212 12.63 -5.00 -7.30
N SER A 213 12.83 -6.05 -6.49
CA SER A 213 14.13 -6.72 -6.34
C SER A 213 14.50 -7.57 -7.54
N ILE A 214 13.49 -8.19 -8.18
CA ILE A 214 13.68 -9.02 -9.37
C ILE A 214 13.85 -8.17 -10.64
N THR A 215 13.15 -7.04 -10.73
CA THR A 215 13.20 -6.19 -11.93
C THR A 215 14.33 -5.16 -11.87
N GLN A 216 14.59 -4.58 -10.69
CA GLN A 216 15.52 -3.47 -10.45
C GLN A 216 15.43 -2.35 -11.50
N ASN A 217 14.22 -2.11 -12.02
CA ASN A 217 13.99 -1.11 -13.05
C ASN A 217 12.83 -0.19 -12.69
N THR A 218 13.16 0.80 -11.87
CA THR A 218 12.23 1.81 -11.36
C THR A 218 11.89 2.90 -12.39
N GLN A 219 12.56 2.88 -13.55
CA GLN A 219 12.32 3.84 -14.63
C GLN A 219 11.15 3.42 -15.56
N THR A 220 10.78 2.14 -15.53
CA THR A 220 9.55 1.68 -16.19
C THR A 220 8.32 2.23 -15.47
N GLU A 221 7.20 2.35 -16.19
CA GLU A 221 5.93 2.74 -15.58
C GLU A 221 5.53 1.80 -14.43
N ARG A 222 5.66 0.49 -14.63
CA ARG A 222 5.38 -0.53 -13.61
C ARG A 222 6.30 -0.42 -12.41
N GLY A 223 7.62 -0.29 -12.62
CA GLY A 223 8.58 -0.12 -11.54
C GLY A 223 8.36 1.16 -10.73
N PHE A 224 8.05 2.27 -11.40
CA PHE A 224 7.74 3.53 -10.74
C PHE A 224 6.44 3.44 -9.92
N ASN A 225 5.39 2.85 -10.49
CA ASN A 225 4.13 2.63 -9.79
C ASN A 225 4.29 1.64 -8.61
N ALA A 226 5.15 0.63 -8.76
CA ALA A 226 5.46 -0.30 -7.68
C ALA A 226 6.18 0.38 -6.51
N LEU A 227 7.07 1.34 -6.76
CA LEU A 227 7.68 2.16 -5.71
C LEU A 227 6.62 2.97 -4.95
N TRP A 228 5.69 3.63 -5.67
CA TRP A 228 4.59 4.36 -5.05
C TRP A 228 3.67 3.45 -4.24
N GLY A 229 3.31 2.28 -4.79
CA GLY A 229 2.51 1.29 -4.10
C GLY A 229 3.20 0.78 -2.83
N LYS A 230 4.50 0.51 -2.89
CA LYS A 230 5.27 0.06 -1.72
C LYS A 230 5.29 1.15 -0.65
N PHE A 231 5.62 2.39 -1.02
CA PHE A 231 5.59 3.53 -0.11
C PHE A 231 4.20 3.71 0.54
N ALA A 232 3.13 3.57 -0.25
CA ALA A 232 1.77 3.63 0.27
C ALA A 232 1.48 2.52 1.29
N CYS A 233 1.91 1.29 1.02
CA CYS A 233 1.78 0.18 1.96
C CYS A 233 2.58 0.42 3.25
N GLU A 234 3.78 1.02 3.19
CA GLU A 234 4.54 1.33 4.40
C GLU A 234 3.82 2.37 5.28
N ILE A 235 3.19 3.38 4.67
CA ILE A 235 2.38 4.36 5.41
C ILE A 235 1.16 3.68 6.04
N LEU A 236 0.42 2.88 5.27
CA LEU A 236 -0.84 2.26 5.71
C LEU A 236 -0.63 1.15 6.75
N ASN A 237 0.57 0.55 6.82
CA ASN A 237 1.00 -0.34 7.89
C ASN A 237 1.70 0.38 9.05
N GLU A 238 1.77 1.72 9.04
CA GLU A 238 2.41 2.55 10.07
C GLU A 238 3.92 2.28 10.26
N ASN A 239 4.60 1.78 9.22
CA ASN A 239 6.03 1.50 9.21
C ASN A 239 6.85 2.75 8.89
N TRP A 240 6.82 3.75 9.77
CA TRP A 240 7.37 5.09 9.48
C TRP A 240 8.85 5.10 9.09
N GLU A 241 9.68 4.27 9.72
CA GLU A 241 11.11 4.18 9.39
C GLU A 241 11.33 3.70 7.95
N ALA A 242 10.60 2.65 7.52
CA ALA A 242 10.64 2.14 6.16
C ALA A 242 10.03 3.14 5.17
N ALA A 243 8.92 3.79 5.54
CA ALA A 243 8.27 4.80 4.70
C ALA A 243 9.22 5.98 4.38
N VAL A 244 10.01 6.44 5.36
CA VAL A 244 11.02 7.49 5.13
C VAL A 244 12.07 7.03 4.12
N GLN A 245 12.55 5.78 4.22
CA GLN A 245 13.51 5.24 3.27
C GLN A 245 12.92 5.16 1.85
N GLU A 246 11.68 4.71 1.71
CA GLU A 246 11.00 4.63 0.41
C GLU A 246 10.70 6.00 -0.18
N MET A 247 10.38 7.00 0.64
CA MET A 247 10.25 8.38 0.20
C MET A 247 11.55 8.90 -0.42
N MET A 248 12.71 8.56 0.17
CA MET A 248 14.01 8.93 -0.41
C MET A 248 14.27 8.20 -1.73
N ASN A 249 13.91 6.93 -1.84
CA ASN A 249 14.01 6.16 -3.08
C ASN A 249 13.13 6.75 -4.19
N LEU A 250 11.89 7.12 -3.86
CA LEU A 250 10.96 7.79 -4.78
C LEU A 250 11.50 9.14 -5.22
N LYS A 251 12.02 9.95 -4.29
CA LYS A 251 12.64 11.23 -4.61
C LYS A 251 13.78 11.04 -5.63
N GLN A 252 14.68 10.10 -5.38
CA GLN A 252 15.78 9.81 -6.31
C GLN A 252 15.25 9.37 -7.68
N ALA A 253 14.26 8.48 -7.72
CA ALA A 253 13.66 8.02 -8.97
C ALA A 253 12.99 9.16 -9.78
N ILE A 254 12.41 10.16 -9.10
CA ILE A 254 11.84 11.36 -9.73
C ILE A 254 12.95 12.27 -10.30
N GLU A 255 14.03 12.47 -9.54
CA GLU A 255 15.18 13.29 -9.96
C GLU A 255 15.94 12.66 -11.13
N ASP A 256 16.04 11.33 -11.17
CA ASP A 256 16.73 10.59 -12.24
C ASP A 256 15.92 10.52 -13.54
N LYS A 257 14.63 10.87 -13.52
CA LYS A 257 13.77 10.78 -14.70
C LYS A 257 14.16 11.87 -15.70
N PRO A 258 14.52 11.52 -16.95
CA PRO A 258 14.95 12.52 -17.93
C PRO A 258 13.80 13.45 -18.31
N GLY A 259 13.90 14.72 -17.91
CA GLY A 259 12.92 15.77 -18.23
C GLY A 259 12.21 16.43 -17.04
N SER A 260 12.60 16.11 -15.80
CA SER A 260 12.20 16.81 -14.57
C SER A 260 12.87 18.18 -14.43
#